data_AF-R6QZX6-F1
#
_entry.id   AF-R6QZX6-F1
#
_cell.length_a   1.000
_cell.length_b   1.000
_cell.length_c   1.000
_cell.angle_alpha   90.00
_cell.angle_beta   90.00
_cell.angle_gamma   90.00
#
_symmetry.space_group_name_H-M   'P 1'
#
loop_
_entity.id
_entity.type
_entity.pdbx_description
1 polymer ?
#
loop_
_entity_poly.entity_id
_entity_poly.type
_entity_poly.pdbx_seq_one_letter_code
_entity_poly.pdbx_strand_id
1 'polypeptide(L)' 'MGDDSMTLEEQKQILIDNYINLMRIKAHEQGSNKELEYQIKITKVKLSTFGIDISELEY' A
#
# COMPACT_ATOMS: atom_id res chain seq x y z
N MET A 1 -3.70 20.64 23.00
CA MET A 1 -3.64 19.30 22.40
C MET A 1 -4.01 19.50 20.95
N GLY A 2 -3.04 19.36 20.05
CA GLY A 2 -3.28 19.48 18.62
C GLY A 2 -4.16 18.31 18.18
N ASP A 3 -4.98 18.52 17.17
CA ASP A 3 -5.78 17.47 16.57
C ASP A 3 -4.83 16.39 16.01
N ASP A 4 -4.71 15.26 16.72
CA ASP A 4 -3.93 14.08 16.28
C ASP A 4 -4.64 13.34 15.12
N SER A 5 -5.65 13.95 14.50
CA SER A 5 -6.33 13.39 13.34
C SER A 5 -5.47 13.62 12.08
N MET A 6 -4.87 12.54 11.57
CA MET A 6 -4.21 12.59 10.26
C MET A 6 -5.23 12.98 9.20
N THR A 7 -4.87 13.92 8.34
CA THR A 7 -5.69 14.32 7.21
C THR A 7 -5.88 13.16 6.23
N LEU A 8 -6.95 13.25 5.42
CA LEU A 8 -7.21 12.26 4.38
C LEU A 8 -6.05 12.14 3.38
N GLU A 9 -5.38 13.25 3.06
CA GLU A 9 -4.25 13.26 2.14
C GLU A 9 -3.01 12.59 2.74
N GLU A 10 -2.72 12.81 4.03
CA GLU A 10 -1.65 12.08 4.72
C GLU A 10 -1.92 10.57 4.78
N GLN A 11 -3.18 10.18 5.02
CA GLN A 11 -3.58 8.76 5.00
C GLN A 11 -3.35 8.13 3.63
N LYS A 12 -3.69 8.83 2.54
CA LYS A 12 -3.45 8.37 1.17
C LYS A 12 -1.95 8.22 0.89
N GLN A 13 -1.14 9.20 1.28
CA GLN A 13 0.31 9.16 1.09
C GLN A 13 0.93 7.96 1.82
N ILE A 14 0.57 7.76 3.09
CA ILE A 14 1.02 6.60 3.88
C ILE A 14 0.63 5.28 3.20
N LEU A 15 -0.58 5.20 2.64
CA LEU A 15 -1.05 4.00 1.97
C LEU A 15 -0.28 3.70 0.67
N ILE A 16 0.05 4.73 -0.11
CA ILE A 16 0.89 4.62 -1.31
C ILE A 16 2.31 4.18 -0.93
N ASP A 17 2.92 4.81 0.08
CA ASP A 17 4.26 4.46 0.54
C ASP A 17 4.33 3.01 1.05
N ASN A 18 3.29 2.57 1.78
CA ASN A 18 3.16 1.18 2.19
C ASN A 18 3.07 0.23 1.00
N TYR A 19 2.31 0.56 -0.05
CA TYR A 19 2.24 -0.26 -1.26
C TYR A 19 3.60 -0.37 -1.95
N ILE A 20 4.32 0.74 -2.12
CA ILE A 20 5.67 0.76 -2.71
C ILE A 20 6.63 -0.12 -1.90
N ASN A 21 6.58 -0.05 -0.58
CA ASN A 21 7.40 -0.89 0.30
C ASN A 21 7.07 -2.39 0.15
N LEU A 22 5.79 -2.76 0.10
CA LEU A 22 5.38 -4.14 -0.14
C LEU A 22 5.85 -4.65 -1.51
N MET A 23 5.74 -3.83 -2.55
CA MET A 23 6.22 -4.18 -3.90
C MET A 23 7.75 -4.32 -3.95
N ARG A 24 8.49 -3.48 -3.22
CA ARG A 24 9.95 -3.63 -3.06
C ARG A 24 10.31 -4.95 -2.38
N ILE A 25 9.62 -5.32 -1.31
CA ILE A 25 9.84 -6.61 -0.63
C ILE A 25 9.55 -7.75 -1.60
N LYS A 26 8.42 -7.69 -2.33
CA LYS A 26 8.05 -8.70 -3.32
C LYS A 26 9.09 -8.86 -4.43
N ALA A 27 9.71 -7.79 -4.89
CA ALA A 27 10.75 -7.84 -5.91
C ALA A 27 12.03 -8.57 -5.46
N HIS A 28 12.31 -8.60 -4.15
CA HIS A 28 13.47 -9.27 -3.57
C HIS A 28 13.14 -10.61 -2.90
N GLU A 29 11.86 -10.99 -2.84
CA GLU A 29 11.42 -12.24 -2.27
C GLU A 29 11.86 -13.42 -3.16
N GLN A 30 12.57 -14.39 -2.58
CA GLN A 30 13.12 -15.55 -3.32
C GLN A 30 12.23 -16.80 -3.22
N GLY A 31 11.05 -16.69 -2.61
CA GLY A 31 10.13 -17.79 -2.40
C GLY A 31 8.66 -17.36 -2.32
N SER A 32 7.77 -18.29 -1.96
CA SER A 32 6.36 -17.96 -1.77
C SER A 32 6.13 -17.35 -0.38
N ASN A 33 5.57 -16.13 -0.33
CA ASN A 33 5.22 -15.45 0.91
C ASN A 33 3.73 -15.07 0.90
N LYS A 34 2.89 -15.97 1.42
CA LYS A 34 1.42 -15.82 1.44
C LYS A 34 0.96 -14.60 2.23
N GLU A 35 1.68 -14.24 3.28
CA GLU A 35 1.36 -13.05 4.08
C GLU A 35 1.64 -11.78 3.28
N LEU A 36 2.78 -11.71 2.59
CA LEU A 36 3.09 -10.59 1.70
C LEU A 36 2.05 -10.43 0.58
N GLU A 37 1.65 -11.54 -0.04
CA GLU A 37 0.57 -11.53 -1.05
C GLU A 37 -0.76 -11.03 -0.49
N TYR A 38 -1.12 -11.45 0.72
CA TYR A 38 -2.33 -11.02 1.40
C TYR A 38 -2.28 -9.52 1.74
N GLN A 39 -1.16 -9.03 2.28
CA GLN A 39 -0.94 -7.61 2.58
C GLN A 39 -1.03 -6.74 1.33
N ILE A 40 -0.43 -7.19 0.22
CA ILE A 40 -0.56 -6.51 -1.08
C ILE A 40 -2.03 -6.45 -1.49
N LYS A 41 -2.75 -7.58 -1.47
CA LYS A 41 -4.17 -7.63 -1.85
C LYS A 41 -5.03 -6.67 -1.03
N ILE A 42 -4.88 -6.64 0.29
CA ILE A 42 -5.61 -5.73 1.16
C ILE A 42 -5.27 -4.27 0.86
N THR A 43 -3.99 -3.97 0.65
CA THR A 43 -3.52 -2.62 0.31
C THR A 43 -4.11 -2.14 -1.01
N LYS A 44 -4.15 -3.00 -2.05
CA LYS A 44 -4.81 -2.69 -3.33
C LYS A 44 -6.29 -2.36 -3.16
N VAL A 45 -7.02 -3.13 -2.35
CA VAL A 45 -8.43 -2.85 -2.04
C VAL A 45 -8.58 -1.48 -1.37
N LYS A 46 -7.77 -1.18 -0.36
CA LYS A 46 -7.81 0.13 0.32
C LYS A 46 -7.52 1.28 -0.64
N LEU A 47 -6.51 1.15 -1.50
CA LEU A 47 -6.18 2.17 -2.51
C LEU A 47 -7.35 2.44 -3.45
N SER A 48 -8.02 1.36 -3.91
CA SER A 48 -9.22 1.49 -4.74
C SER A 48 -10.37 2.21 -4.03
N THR A 49 -10.53 2.04 -2.71
CA THR A 49 -11.54 2.79 -1.93
C THR A 49 -11.28 4.29 -1.85
N PHE A 50 -10.03 4.71 -2.01
CA PHE A 50 -9.63 6.12 -2.10
C PHE A 50 -9.63 6.64 -3.55
N GLY A 51 -10.00 5.81 -4.54
CA GLY A 51 -9.93 6.16 -5.96
C GLY A 51 -8.50 6.29 -6.50
N ILE A 52 -7.51 5.71 -5.81
CA ILE A 52 -6.12 5.74 -6.24
C ILE A 52 -5.90 4.59 -7.22
N ASP A 53 -5.59 4.94 -8.47
CA ASP A 53 -5.17 3.98 -9.48
C ASP A 53 -3.69 3.64 -9.31
N ILE A 54 -3.39 2.35 -9.23
CA ILE A 54 -2.05 1.79 -9.06
C ILE A 54 -1.68 0.83 -10.19
N SER A 55 -2.48 0.76 -11.26
CA SER A 55 -2.20 -0.11 -12.41
C SER A 55 -0.88 0.21 -13.09
N GLU A 56 -0.44 1.48 -13.04
CA GLU A 56 0.87 1.90 -13.57
C GLU A 56 2.05 1.62 -12.62
N LEU A 57 1.78 1.20 -11.38
CA LEU A 57 2.79 0.93 -10.34
C LEU A 57 3.10 -0.58 -10.19
N GLU A 58 2.54 -1.43 -11.06
CA GLU A 58 2.86 -2.85 -11.09
C GLU A 58 4.21 -3.09 -11.78
N TYR A 59 5.13 -3.79 -11.09
CA TYR A 59 6.46 -4.19 -11.61
C TYR A 59 6.41 -5.56 -12.27
#